data_AF-A0A1I7ZJZ8-F1
#
_entry.id   AF-A0A1I7ZJZ8-F1
#
_cell.length_a   1.000
_cell.length_b   1.000
_cell.length_c   1.000
_cell.angle_alpha   90.00
_cell.angle_beta   90.00
_cell.angle_gamma   90.00
#
_symmetry.space_group_name_H-M   'P 1'
#
loop_
_entity.id
_entity.type
_entity.pdbx_description
1 polymer ?
#
loop_
_entity_poly.entity_id
_entity_poly.type
_entity_poly.pdbx_seq_one_letter_code
_entity_poly.pdbx_strand_id
1 'polypeptide(L)'
;MLPLVSFDRPLGYCILASFGICVPYLLIWLLLIPFIEPDAPLRLLFPSQKYALLIPLLSFLSMVGIVGLSAIGIFVSEWIRKIRGSKKNE
;
A
#
# COMPACT_ATOMS: atom_id res chain seq x y z
N MET A 1 -20.68 -12.55 14.66
CA MET A 1 -19.33 -11.97 14.54
C MET A 1 -19.35 -11.00 13.37
N LEU A 2 -19.01 -9.72 13.60
CA LEU A 2 -19.02 -8.68 12.57
C LEU A 2 -18.05 -9.04 11.43
N PRO A 3 -18.43 -8.85 10.14
CA PRO A 3 -17.59 -9.19 8.98
C PRO A 3 -16.26 -8.41 8.92
N LEU A 4 -16.13 -7.33 9.71
CA LEU A 4 -14.94 -6.50 9.83
C LEU A 4 -13.68 -7.30 10.26
N VAL A 5 -13.82 -8.23 11.21
CA VAL A 5 -12.68 -9.00 11.77
C VAL A 5 -12.03 -9.94 10.75
N SER A 6 -12.79 -10.38 9.73
CA SER A 6 -12.23 -11.27 8.70
C SER A 6 -11.31 -10.54 7.72
N PHE A 7 -11.43 -9.22 7.59
CA PHE A 7 -10.63 -8.44 6.64
C PHE A 7 -9.27 -8.01 7.22
N ASP A 8 -9.13 -8.00 8.55
CA ASP A 8 -7.89 -7.57 9.22
C ASP A 8 -6.68 -8.42 8.84
N ARG A 9 -6.86 -9.74 8.70
CA ARG A 9 -5.78 -10.69 8.37
C ARG A 9 -5.26 -10.51 6.93
N PRO A 10 -6.10 -10.57 5.88
CA PRO A 10 -5.62 -10.38 4.51
C PRO A 10 -5.06 -8.97 4.31
N LEU A 11 -5.66 -7.95 4.94
CA LEU A 11 -5.15 -6.58 4.90
C LEU A 11 -3.75 -6.49 5.51
N GLY A 12 -3.54 -7.11 6.68
CA GLY A 12 -2.23 -7.20 7.32
C GLY A 12 -1.18 -7.88 6.45
N TYR A 13 -1.53 -8.98 5.76
CA TYR A 13 -0.62 -9.64 4.82
C TYR A 13 -0.29 -8.78 3.61
N CYS A 14 -1.26 -8.05 3.05
CA CYS A 14 -1.02 -7.10 1.96
C CYS A 14 -0.01 -6.02 2.38
N ILE A 15 -0.22 -5.40 3.54
CA ILE A 15 0.68 -4.36 4.08
C ILE A 15 2.08 -4.91 4.30
N LEU A 16 2.18 -6.11 4.90
CA LEU A 16 3.46 -6.77 5.18
C LEU A 16 4.22 -7.10 3.89
N ALA A 17 3.53 -7.62 2.87
CA ALA A 17 4.13 -7.92 1.58
C ALA A 17 4.64 -6.64 0.89
N SER A 18 3.87 -5.56 0.91
CA SER A 18 4.29 -4.27 0.35
C SER A 18 5.54 -3.72 1.05
N PHE A 19 5.57 -3.74 2.38
CA PHE A 19 6.76 -3.35 3.15
C PHE A 19 7.96 -4.25 2.88
N GLY A 20 7.75 -5.56 2.80
CA GLY A 20 8.78 -6.55 2.49
C GLY A 20 9.46 -6.35 1.14
N ILE A 21 8.83 -5.64 0.20
CA ILE A 21 9.40 -5.30 -1.11
C ILE A 21 10.03 -3.90 -1.08
N CYS A 22 9.30 -2.91 -0.56
CA CYS A 22 9.74 -1.50 -0.60
C CYS A 22 10.96 -1.24 0.29
N VAL A 23 10.99 -1.84 1.49
CA VAL A 23 12.08 -1.63 2.45
C VAL A 23 13.42 -2.12 1.90
N PRO A 24 13.60 -3.38 1.46
CA PRO A 24 14.89 -3.81 0.94
C PRO A 24 15.29 -3.07 -0.34
N TYR A 25 14.33 -2.70 -1.20
CA TYR A 25 14.61 -1.84 -2.36
C TYR A 25 15.22 -0.50 -1.94
N LEU A 26 14.61 0.18 -0.95
CA LEU A 26 15.11 1.43 -0.40
C LEU A 26 16.43 1.24 0.34
N LEU A 27 16.62 0.12 1.03
CA LEU A 27 17.81 -0.18 1.82
C LEU A 27 19.01 -0.40 0.90
N ILE A 28 18.82 -1.16 -0.19
CA ILE A 28 19.81 -1.32 -1.26
C ILE A 28 20.08 0.03 -1.91
N TRP A 29 19.05 0.81 -2.21
CA TRP A 29 19.24 2.09 -2.86
C TRP A 29 20.01 3.09 -1.99
N LEU A 30 19.62 3.25 -0.72
CA LEU A 30 20.24 4.20 0.21
C LEU A 30 21.65 3.79 0.62
N LEU A 31 21.89 2.49 0.83
CA LEU A 31 23.16 1.99 1.34
C LEU A 31 24.15 1.56 0.25
N LEU A 32 23.70 1.25 -0.96
CA LEU A 32 24.58 0.71 -2.02
C LEU A 32 24.90 1.76 -3.11
N ILE A 33 23.93 2.57 -3.53
CA ILE A 33 24.14 3.59 -4.59
C ILE A 33 25.19 4.66 -4.25
N PRO A 34 25.30 5.23 -3.02
CA PRO A 34 26.31 6.26 -2.77
C PRO A 34 27.75 5.77 -2.90
N PHE A 35 27.96 4.44 -2.89
CA PHE A 35 29.28 3.82 -3.03
C PHE A 35 29.55 3.29 -4.45
N ILE A 36 28.59 3.40 -5.39
CA ILE A 36 28.74 2.96 -6.78
C ILE A 36 29.18 4.14 -7.64
N GLU A 37 30.32 3.97 -8.32
CA GLU A 37 30.88 4.96 -9.24
C GLU A 37 29.92 5.28 -10.40
N PRO A 38 29.91 6.53 -10.90
CA PRO A 38 28.92 7.00 -11.86
C PRO A 38 28.89 6.26 -13.20
N ASP A 39 30.01 5.63 -13.57
CA ASP A 39 30.28 5.14 -14.93
C ASP A 39 30.04 3.63 -15.09
N ALA A 40 29.57 2.97 -14.03
CA ALA A 40 29.30 1.53 -14.04
C ALA A 40 28.01 1.18 -14.81
N PRO A 41 28.01 0.11 -15.64
CA PRO A 41 26.83 -0.36 -16.39
C PRO A 41 25.64 -0.76 -15.51
N LEU A 42 25.85 -0.98 -14.20
CA LEU A 42 24.77 -1.16 -13.23
C LEU A 42 23.83 0.07 -13.15
N ARG A 43 24.30 1.28 -13.45
CA ARG A 43 23.47 2.50 -13.44
C ARG A 43 22.40 2.50 -14.55
N LEU A 44 22.53 1.62 -15.55
CA LEU A 44 21.48 1.41 -16.57
C LEU A 44 20.28 0.62 -16.02
N LEU A 45 20.51 -0.21 -14.99
CA LEU A 45 19.47 -0.92 -14.24
C LEU A 45 18.83 -0.02 -13.15
N PHE A 46 19.53 1.04 -12.73
CA PHE A 46 19.08 2.02 -11.73
C PHE A 46 18.99 3.42 -12.36
N PRO A 47 17.95 3.69 -13.18
CA PRO A 47 17.78 5.00 -13.79
C PRO A 47 17.56 6.09 -12.72
N SER A 48 17.89 7.33 -13.07
CA SER A 48 17.96 8.57 -12.27
C SER A 48 17.23 8.59 -10.91
N GLN A 49 17.84 9.26 -9.91
CA GLN A 49 17.36 9.42 -8.52
C GLN A 49 15.86 9.70 -8.36
N LYS A 50 15.23 10.33 -9.37
CA LYS A 50 13.78 10.58 -9.42
C LYS A 50 12.95 9.30 -9.33
N TYR A 51 13.35 8.22 -10.01
CA TYR A 51 12.61 6.95 -9.99
C TYR A 51 12.73 6.21 -8.65
N ALA A 52 13.82 6.43 -7.93
CA ALA A 52 14.05 5.80 -6.63
C ALA A 52 13.09 6.27 -5.54
N LEU A 53 12.66 7.53 -5.60
CA LEU A 53 11.61 8.07 -4.74
C LEU A 53 10.21 7.78 -5.29
N LEU A 54 10.05 7.77 -6.62
CA LEU A 54 8.76 7.51 -7.25
C LEU A 54 8.23 6.09 -6.99
N ILE A 55 9.08 5.07 -7.01
CA ILE A 55 8.66 3.67 -6.82
C ILE A 55 8.04 3.45 -5.41
N PRO A 56 8.72 3.83 -4.30
CA PRO A 56 8.13 3.79 -2.97
C PRO A 56 6.91 4.70 -2.84
N LEU A 57 6.94 5.90 -3.43
CA LEU A 57 5.84 6.85 -3.34
C LEU A 57 4.58 6.33 -4.04
N LEU A 58 4.69 5.80 -5.25
CA LEU A 58 3.58 5.19 -6.00
C LEU A 58 3.05 3.95 -5.29
N SER A 59 3.94 3.11 -4.74
CA SER A 59 3.54 1.94 -3.96
C SER A 59 2.75 2.34 -2.72
N PHE A 60 3.25 3.31 -1.95
CA PHE A 60 2.56 3.83 -0.78
C PHE A 60 1.22 4.48 -1.13
N LEU A 61 1.18 5.31 -2.17
CA LEU A 61 -0.02 6.01 -2.61
C LEU A 61 -1.09 5.03 -3.11
N SER A 62 -0.69 3.99 -3.85
CA SER A 62 -1.57 2.91 -4.28
C SER A 62 -2.12 2.13 -3.07
N MET A 63 -1.27 1.82 -2.08
CA MET A 63 -1.68 1.12 -0.88
C MET A 63 -2.70 1.93 -0.06
N VAL A 64 -2.41 3.20 0.22
CA VAL A 64 -3.32 4.10 0.93
C VAL A 64 -4.63 4.28 0.15
N GLY A 65 -4.55 4.41 -1.18
CA GLY A 65 -5.73 4.50 -2.04
C GLY A 65 -6.63 3.27 -1.94
N ILE A 66 -6.06 2.07 -2.08
CA ILE A 66 -6.82 0.80 -2.03
C ILE A 66 -7.44 0.58 -0.64
N VAL A 67 -6.66 0.80 0.42
CA VAL A 67 -7.13 0.62 1.80
C VAL A 67 -8.19 1.66 2.15
N GLY A 68 -7.96 2.93 1.78
CA GLY A 68 -8.88 4.02 2.03
C GLY A 68 -10.22 3.83 1.30
N LEU A 69 -10.19 3.51 0.01
CA LEU A 69 -11.41 3.24 -0.77
C LEU A 69 -12.17 2.03 -0.22
N SER A 70 -11.47 0.98 0.19
CA SER A 70 -12.10 -0.22 0.78
C SER A 70 -12.78 0.10 2.11
N ALA A 71 -12.13 0.87 2.99
CA ALA A 71 -12.69 1.28 4.27
C ALA A 71 -13.96 2.15 4.10
N ILE A 72 -13.92 3.12 3.18
CA ILE A 72 -15.07 3.96 2.85
C ILE A 72 -16.22 3.11 2.30
N GLY A 73 -15.94 2.18 1.38
CA GLY A 73 -16.95 1.30 0.81
C GLY A 73 -17.65 0.44 1.87
N ILE A 74 -16.88 -0.13 2.80
CA ILE A 74 -17.43 -0.91 3.92
C ILE A 74 -18.31 -0.02 4.81
N PHE A 75 -17.82 1.16 5.20
CA PHE A 75 -18.58 2.10 6.04
C PHE A 75 -19.92 2.49 5.40
N VAL A 76 -19.92 2.84 4.12
CA VAL A 76 -21.13 3.19 3.37
C VAL A 76 -22.09 2.00 3.30
N SER A 77 -21.58 0.78 3.08
CA SER A 77 -22.43 -0.41 2.99
C SER A 77 -23.17 -0.73 4.30
N GLU A 78 -22.49 -0.59 5.45
CA GLU A 78 -23.09 -0.79 6.77
C GLU A 78 -24.09 0.32 7.11
N TRP A 79 -23.78 1.56 6.74
CA TRP A 79 -24.70 2.69 6.90
C TRP A 79 -26.01 2.49 6.14
N ILE A 80 -25.94 2.06 4.87
CA ILE A 80 -27.12 1.75 4.05
C ILE A 80 -27.91 0.58 4.65
N ARG A 81 -27.24 -0.48 5.11
CA ARG A 81 -27.90 -1.62 5.79
C ARG A 81 -28.66 -1.18 7.04
N LYS A 82 -28.06 -0.31 7.85
CA LYS A 82 -28.67 0.22 9.08
C LYS A 82 -29.96 0.99 8.78
N ILE A 83 -29.93 1.86 7.78
CA ILE A 83 -31.12 2.63 7.35
C ILE A 83 -32.24 1.68 6.89
N ARG A 84 -31.90 0.68 6.05
CA ARG A 84 -32.88 -0.26 5.51
C ARG A 84 -33.49 -1.16 6.60
N GLY A 85 -32.69 -1.54 7.59
CA GLY A 85 -33.14 -2.32 8.74
C GLY A 85 -34.07 -1.54 9.67
N SER A 86 -33.79 -0.24 9.89
CA SER A 86 -34.66 0.63 10.70
C SER A 86 -36.07 0.73 10.11
N LYS A 87 -36.16 0.88 8.78
CA LYS A 87 -37.44 1.04 8.06
C LYS A 87 -38.30 -0.24 7.97
N LYS A 88 -37.77 -1.41 8.36
CA LYS A 88 -38.49 -2.69 8.32
C LYS A 88 -39.17 -3.02 9.65
N ASN A 89 -38.76 -2.36 10.74
CA ASN A 89 -39.28 -2.58 12.09
C ASN A 89 -40.32 -1.52 12.50
N GLU A 90 -40.72 -0.68 11.57
CA GLU A 90 -41.76 0.36 11.67
C GLU A 90 -42.88 0.00 10.70
#